data_AF-X1PQ26-F1
#
_entry.id   AF-X1PQ26-F1
#
_cell.length_a   1.000
_cell.length_b   1.000
_cell.length_c   1.000
_cell.angle_alpha   90.00
_cell.angle_beta   90.00
_cell.angle_gamma   90.00
#
_symmetry.space_group_name_H-M   'P 1'
#
loop_
_entity.id
_entity.type
_entity.pdbx_description
1 polymer ?
#
loop_
_entity_poly.entity_id
_entity_poly.type
_entity_poly.pdbx_seq_one_letter_code
_entity_poly.pdbx_strand_id
1 'polypeptide(L)'
;MALAPEQVGFIHERLELLAFNTTFDPQKRTGQLPINTSFIDKDNFQKALVAMSDVFKAGLCVTELIATASEGEKLGSVVVPRGKIGLATVCSVVINGVLLKAGIPIESRFGGVLEVRESKPRRFTAIINYDGTSLDPSEQYIRAKMTSAGEVARTGNGKILANFREMPAPSRS
;
A
#
# COMPACT_ATOMS: atom_id res chain seq x y z
N MET A 1 17.01 28.46 9.03
CA MET A 1 16.54 27.51 10.05
C MET A 1 16.00 26.30 9.32
N ALA A 2 16.58 25.13 9.56
CA ALA A 2 16.32 23.93 8.77
C ALA A 2 14.98 23.29 9.21
N LEU A 3 14.01 23.26 8.30
CA LEU A 3 12.71 22.57 8.45
C LEU A 3 12.84 21.02 8.45
N ALA A 4 14.05 20.49 8.25
CA ALA A 4 14.29 19.06 8.06
C ALA A 4 13.96 18.17 9.29
N PRO A 5 14.20 18.57 10.55
CA PRO A 5 13.86 17.75 11.71
C PRO A 5 12.36 17.63 11.96
N GLU A 6 11.56 18.63 11.56
CA GLU A 6 10.10 18.67 11.80
C GLU A 6 9.29 17.76 10.84
N GLN A 7 9.93 17.21 9.81
CA GLN A 7 9.27 16.36 8.81
C GLN A 7 9.48 14.85 9.04
N VAL A 8 10.38 14.49 9.96
CA VAL A 8 10.63 13.09 10.34
C VAL A 8 9.43 12.58 11.14
N GLY A 9 8.82 11.46 10.72
CA GLY A 9 7.61 10.92 11.34
C GLY A 9 6.29 11.36 10.69
N PHE A 10 6.32 12.30 9.74
CA PHE A 10 5.13 12.76 9.00
C PHE A 10 4.38 11.60 8.30
N ILE A 11 5.11 10.60 7.81
CA ILE A 11 4.50 9.41 7.22
C ILE A 11 3.74 8.61 8.27
N HIS A 12 4.30 8.45 9.47
CA HIS A 12 3.64 7.72 10.55
C HIS A 12 2.31 8.40 10.93
N GLU A 13 2.32 9.71 11.18
CA GLU A 13 1.10 10.49 11.47
C GLU A 13 0.07 10.39 10.34
N ARG A 14 0.53 10.44 9.08
CA ARG A 14 -0.35 10.28 7.92
C ARG A 14 -0.99 8.89 7.87
N LEU A 15 -0.25 7.82 8.21
CA LEU A 15 -0.80 6.46 8.28
C LEU A 15 -1.86 6.37 9.39
N GLU A 16 -1.61 6.96 10.56
CA GLU A 16 -2.59 7.02 11.65
C GLU A 16 -3.85 7.77 11.26
N LEU A 17 -3.72 8.93 10.62
CA LEU A 17 -4.86 9.72 10.14
C LEU A 17 -5.69 8.94 9.10
N LEU A 18 -5.03 8.25 8.17
CA LEU A 18 -5.69 7.38 7.20
C LEU A 18 -6.43 6.21 7.87
N ALA A 19 -5.83 5.60 8.89
CA ALA A 19 -6.47 4.54 9.67
C ALA A 19 -7.70 5.09 10.42
N PHE A 20 -7.58 6.25 11.06
CA PHE A 20 -8.67 6.90 11.78
C PHE A 20 -9.88 7.20 10.88
N ASN A 21 -9.61 7.72 9.68
CA ASN A 21 -10.62 8.06 8.67
C ASN A 21 -11.20 6.84 7.93
N THR A 22 -10.59 5.66 8.06
CA THR A 22 -11.13 4.43 7.49
C THR A 22 -12.38 4.01 8.27
N THR A 23 -13.51 3.88 7.56
CA THR A 23 -14.81 3.50 8.14
C THR A 23 -15.33 2.16 7.61
N PHE A 24 -14.51 1.43 6.86
CA PHE A 24 -14.88 0.15 6.29
C PHE A 24 -15.23 -0.91 7.36
N ASP A 25 -16.43 -1.47 7.23
CA ASP A 25 -16.92 -2.60 8.01
C ASP A 25 -16.84 -3.86 7.13
N PRO A 26 -15.96 -4.84 7.45
CA PRO A 26 -15.78 -6.04 6.64
C PRO A 26 -17.00 -6.98 6.65
N GLN A 27 -17.85 -6.94 7.68
CA GLN A 27 -19.07 -7.75 7.74
C GLN A 27 -20.15 -7.19 6.80
N LYS A 28 -20.32 -5.86 6.81
CA LYS A 28 -21.29 -5.17 5.95
C LYS A 28 -20.76 -4.92 4.53
N ARG A 29 -19.44 -4.96 4.36
CA ARG A 29 -18.71 -4.61 3.12
C ARG A 29 -19.01 -3.19 2.64
N THR A 30 -19.17 -2.26 3.58
CA THR A 30 -19.48 -0.85 3.30
C THR A 30 -18.59 0.06 4.13
N GLY A 31 -18.47 1.32 3.70
CA GLY A 31 -17.64 2.33 4.35
C GLY A 31 -16.47 2.80 3.49
N GLN A 32 -15.67 3.72 4.02
CA GLN A 32 -14.56 4.34 3.31
C GLN A 32 -13.28 3.51 3.46
N LEU A 33 -12.57 3.35 2.33
CA LEU A 33 -11.31 2.63 2.24
C LEU A 33 -10.17 3.60 1.88
N PRO A 34 -8.97 3.44 2.47
CA PRO A 34 -7.79 4.16 2.02
C PRO A 34 -7.29 3.54 0.71
N ILE A 35 -6.89 4.39 -0.24
CA ILE A 35 -6.44 3.97 -1.57
C ILE A 35 -5.05 4.51 -1.91
N ASN A 36 -4.31 3.76 -2.72
CA ASN A 36 -3.15 4.24 -3.46
C ASN A 36 -3.58 4.58 -4.88
N THR A 37 -3.26 5.79 -5.34
CA THR A 37 -3.63 6.28 -6.68
C THR A 37 -2.42 6.31 -7.59
N SER A 38 -2.52 5.68 -8.75
CA SER A 38 -1.55 5.73 -9.84
C SER A 38 -2.15 6.45 -11.05
N PHE A 39 -1.33 7.20 -11.78
CA PHE A 39 -1.72 7.83 -13.04
C PHE A 39 -1.00 7.17 -14.19
N ILE A 40 -1.77 6.68 -15.16
CA ILE A 40 -1.25 5.93 -16.31
C ILE A 40 -1.67 6.68 -17.57
N ASP A 41 -0.79 6.79 -18.56
CA ASP A 41 -1.16 7.33 -19.87
C ASP A 41 -2.33 6.54 -20.46
N LYS A 42 -3.33 7.24 -21.00
CA LYS A 42 -4.54 6.63 -21.58
C LYS A 42 -4.19 5.50 -22.55
N ASP A 43 -3.21 5.72 -23.41
CA ASP A 43 -2.78 4.76 -24.44
C ASP A 43 -2.07 3.52 -23.88
N ASN A 44 -1.58 3.59 -22.64
CA ASN A 44 -0.86 2.51 -21.96
C ASN A 44 -1.72 1.80 -20.90
N PHE A 45 -2.94 2.27 -20.64
CA PHE A 45 -3.75 1.78 -19.52
C PHE A 45 -4.08 0.29 -19.63
N GLN A 46 -4.53 -0.18 -20.81
CA GLN A 46 -4.82 -1.60 -21.02
C GLN A 46 -3.57 -2.48 -20.84
N LYS A 47 -2.42 -2.02 -21.35
CA LYS A 47 -1.15 -2.73 -21.16
C LYS A 47 -0.75 -2.83 -19.69
N ALA A 48 -0.98 -1.76 -18.92
CA ALA A 48 -0.72 -1.74 -17.49
C ALA A 48 -1.60 -2.74 -16.73
N LEU A 49 -2.91 -2.81 -17.05
CA LEU A 49 -3.81 -3.79 -16.44
C LEU A 49 -3.37 -5.23 -16.73
N VAL A 50 -3.00 -5.53 -17.97
CA VAL A 50 -2.47 -6.85 -18.35
C VAL A 50 -1.19 -7.17 -17.56
N ALA A 51 -0.26 -6.23 -17.48
CA ALA A 51 1.00 -6.41 -16.75
C ALA A 51 0.82 -6.63 -15.24
N MET A 52 -0.23 -6.06 -14.66
CA MET A 52 -0.57 -6.22 -13.23
C MET A 52 -1.39 -7.48 -12.95
N SER A 53 -2.05 -8.05 -13.96
CA SER A 53 -3.05 -9.11 -13.77
C SER A 53 -2.50 -10.35 -13.06
N ASP A 54 -1.27 -10.78 -13.37
CA ASP A 54 -0.63 -11.92 -12.72
C ASP A 54 -0.39 -11.68 -11.23
N VAL A 55 -0.05 -10.44 -10.84
CA VAL A 55 0.20 -10.06 -9.44
C VAL A 55 -1.09 -10.15 -8.63
N PHE A 56 -2.21 -9.69 -9.18
CA PHE A 56 -3.53 -9.82 -8.55
C PHE A 56 -3.96 -11.28 -8.44
N LYS A 57 -3.85 -12.06 -9.53
CA LYS A 57 -4.19 -13.50 -9.54
C LYS A 57 -3.35 -14.32 -8.56
N ALA A 58 -2.09 -13.93 -8.34
CA ALA A 58 -1.21 -14.55 -7.36
C ALA A 58 -1.52 -14.17 -5.90
N GLY A 59 -2.53 -13.31 -5.66
CA GLY A 59 -2.91 -12.86 -4.32
C GLY A 59 -1.89 -11.90 -3.68
N LEU A 60 -1.01 -11.29 -4.48
CA LEU A 60 0.00 -10.34 -3.99
C LEU A 60 -0.57 -8.91 -3.85
N CYS A 61 -1.84 -8.81 -3.45
CA CYS A 61 -2.59 -7.58 -3.25
C CYS A 61 -3.41 -7.68 -1.95
N VAL A 62 -3.75 -6.53 -1.36
CA VAL A 62 -4.60 -6.48 -0.16
C VAL A 62 -6.01 -7.00 -0.47
N THR A 63 -6.52 -6.66 -1.65
CA THR A 63 -7.81 -7.09 -2.20
C THR A 63 -7.79 -6.91 -3.71
N GLU A 64 -8.70 -7.60 -4.41
CA GLU A 64 -8.90 -7.48 -5.86
C GLU A 64 -9.68 -6.21 -6.25
N LEU A 65 -10.17 -5.43 -5.28
CA LEU A 65 -10.88 -4.19 -5.53
C LEU A 65 -9.96 -3.13 -6.14
N ILE A 66 -10.39 -2.61 -7.29
CA ILE A 66 -9.80 -1.45 -7.95
C ILE A 66 -10.89 -0.44 -8.31
N ALA A 67 -10.50 0.82 -8.46
CA ALA A 67 -11.36 1.84 -9.06
C ALA A 67 -10.59 2.61 -10.12
N THR A 68 -11.29 3.13 -11.11
CA THR A 68 -10.71 3.93 -12.19
C THR A 68 -11.42 5.27 -12.31
N ALA A 69 -10.70 6.28 -12.76
CA ALA A 69 -11.25 7.59 -13.06
C ALA A 69 -10.58 8.15 -14.33
N SER A 70 -11.38 8.77 -15.18
CA SER A 70 -10.94 9.46 -16.38
C SER A 70 -10.38 10.84 -16.04
N GLU A 71 -9.71 11.45 -17.01
CA GLU A 71 -9.27 12.85 -16.94
C GLU A 71 -10.35 13.80 -16.39
N GLY A 72 -9.98 14.63 -15.41
CA GLY A 72 -10.89 15.57 -14.75
C GLY A 72 -11.75 14.97 -13.64
N GLU A 73 -11.93 13.65 -13.60
CA GLU A 73 -12.62 12.96 -12.52
C GLU A 73 -11.71 12.79 -11.29
N LYS A 74 -12.28 12.31 -10.16
CA LYS A 74 -11.57 12.17 -8.89
C LYS A 74 -11.46 10.73 -8.41
N LEU A 75 -10.33 10.42 -7.77
CA LEU A 75 -10.14 9.26 -6.91
C LEU A 75 -9.73 9.78 -5.52
N GLY A 76 -10.64 9.67 -4.55
CA GLY A 76 -10.47 10.31 -3.26
C GLY A 76 -10.38 11.83 -3.39
N SER A 77 -9.33 12.43 -2.83
CA SER A 77 -9.06 13.87 -2.92
C SER A 77 -8.31 14.29 -4.20
N VAL A 78 -7.91 13.33 -5.04
CA VAL A 78 -6.99 13.55 -6.15
C VAL A 78 -7.76 13.66 -7.47
N VAL A 79 -7.48 14.71 -8.25
CA VAL A 79 -8.03 14.90 -9.60
C VAL A 79 -7.11 14.24 -10.63
N VAL A 80 -7.68 13.49 -11.57
CA VAL A 80 -6.92 12.83 -12.64
C VAL A 80 -6.43 13.86 -13.67
N PRO A 81 -5.11 13.93 -13.93
CA PRO A 81 -4.56 14.87 -14.90
C PRO A 81 -5.00 14.61 -16.34
N ARG A 82 -4.82 15.63 -17.18
CA ARG A 82 -5.04 15.53 -18.63
C ARG A 82 -4.17 14.45 -19.26
N GLY A 83 -4.77 13.68 -20.18
CA GLY A 83 -4.10 12.59 -20.90
C GLY A 83 -3.91 11.30 -20.08
N LYS A 84 -4.36 11.25 -18.83
CA LYS A 84 -4.18 10.09 -17.93
C LYS A 84 -5.49 9.38 -17.60
N ILE A 85 -5.37 8.14 -17.14
CA ILE A 85 -6.37 7.38 -16.39
C ILE A 85 -5.84 7.19 -14.98
N GLY A 86 -6.66 7.54 -13.98
CA GLY A 86 -6.40 7.24 -12.59
C GLY A 86 -6.77 5.79 -12.29
N LEU A 87 -5.89 5.09 -11.57
CA LEU A 87 -6.12 3.76 -11.04
C LEU A 87 -5.93 3.79 -9.51
N ALA A 88 -6.96 3.39 -8.78
CA ALA A 88 -6.92 3.23 -7.33
C ALA A 88 -6.86 1.75 -6.97
N THR A 89 -5.96 1.44 -6.03
CA THR A 89 -5.88 0.13 -5.36
C THR A 89 -6.03 0.33 -3.85
N VAL A 90 -6.58 -0.64 -3.13
CA VAL A 90 -6.75 -0.49 -1.68
C VAL A 90 -5.40 -0.53 -0.97
N CYS A 91 -5.17 0.44 -0.09
CA CYS A 91 -3.96 0.53 0.72
C CYS A 91 -4.02 -0.40 1.92
N SER A 92 -2.90 -1.02 2.29
CA SER A 92 -2.82 -1.93 3.45
C SER A 92 -3.15 -1.27 4.80
N VAL A 93 -3.20 0.06 4.86
CA VAL A 93 -3.68 0.82 6.04
C VAL A 93 -5.14 0.49 6.36
N VAL A 94 -5.91 -0.07 5.42
CA VAL A 94 -7.26 -0.59 5.72
C VAL A 94 -7.25 -1.56 6.91
N ILE A 95 -6.20 -2.40 7.03
CA ILE A 95 -6.05 -3.33 8.15
C ILE A 95 -5.98 -2.55 9.47
N ASN A 96 -5.33 -1.39 9.47
CA ASN A 96 -5.17 -0.56 10.65
C ASN A 96 -6.49 0.09 11.04
N GLY A 97 -7.20 0.62 10.04
CA GLY A 97 -8.53 1.18 10.25
C GLY A 97 -9.52 0.16 10.83
N VAL A 98 -9.60 -1.03 10.23
CA VAL A 98 -10.51 -2.09 10.68
C VAL A 98 -10.20 -2.53 12.11
N LEU A 99 -8.93 -2.80 12.43
CA LEU A 99 -8.53 -3.21 13.78
C LEU A 99 -8.76 -2.12 14.81
N LEU A 100 -8.47 -0.86 14.46
CA LEU A 100 -8.71 0.28 15.33
C LEU A 100 -10.21 0.42 15.67
N LYS A 101 -11.11 0.24 14.69
CA LYS A 101 -12.57 0.26 14.94
C LYS A 101 -13.05 -0.93 15.77
N ALA A 102 -12.30 -2.03 15.78
CA ALA A 102 -12.52 -3.16 16.67
C ALA A 102 -11.91 -2.97 18.07
N GLY A 103 -11.32 -1.81 18.36
CA GLY A 103 -10.68 -1.52 19.65
C GLY A 103 -9.29 -2.15 19.82
N ILE A 104 -8.67 -2.62 18.72
CA ILE A 104 -7.34 -3.23 18.73
C ILE A 104 -6.33 -2.20 18.22
N PRO A 105 -5.46 -1.64 19.08
CA PRO A 105 -4.41 -0.75 18.63
C PRO A 105 -3.37 -1.54 17.82
N ILE A 106 -2.85 -0.92 16.77
CA ILE A 106 -1.81 -1.49 15.92
C ILE A 106 -0.74 -0.46 15.64
N GLU A 107 0.51 -0.86 15.75
CA GLU A 107 1.65 0.01 15.55
C GLU A 107 2.38 -0.40 14.27
N SER A 108 2.46 0.53 13.31
CA SER A 108 3.22 0.32 12.08
C SER A 108 4.69 0.64 12.32
N ARG A 109 5.54 -0.39 12.36
CA ARG A 109 6.97 -0.25 12.68
C ARG A 109 7.80 0.17 11.48
N PHE A 110 7.73 -0.59 10.38
CA PHE A 110 8.53 -0.33 9.19
C PHE A 110 7.88 -0.84 7.90
N GLY A 111 8.25 -0.19 6.79
CA GLY A 111 8.06 -0.71 5.44
C GLY A 111 9.36 -1.30 4.93
N GLY A 112 9.29 -2.38 4.15
CA GLY A 112 10.48 -3.12 3.74
C GLY A 112 10.33 -3.89 2.43
N VAL A 113 11.48 -4.40 1.99
CA VAL A 113 11.57 -5.33 0.86
C VAL A 113 11.67 -6.75 1.41
N LEU A 114 10.68 -7.57 1.08
CA LEU A 114 10.56 -8.96 1.53
C LEU A 114 11.00 -9.91 0.42
N GLU A 115 12.00 -10.73 0.72
CA GLU A 115 12.42 -11.84 -0.15
C GLU A 115 11.38 -12.95 -0.09
N VAL A 116 10.94 -13.40 -1.27
CA VAL A 116 10.03 -14.53 -1.47
C VAL A 116 10.79 -15.63 -2.19
N ARG A 117 10.70 -16.86 -1.68
CA ARG A 117 11.25 -18.07 -2.31
C ARG A 117 10.23 -19.18 -2.28
N GLU A 118 10.03 -19.86 -3.40
CA GLU A 118 9.05 -20.95 -3.52
C GLU A 118 7.65 -20.53 -3.01
N SER A 119 7.24 -19.31 -3.36
CA SER A 119 5.98 -18.68 -2.95
C SER A 119 5.81 -18.49 -1.43
N LYS A 120 6.90 -18.57 -0.66
CA LYS A 120 6.90 -18.36 0.80
C LYS A 120 7.75 -17.14 1.17
N PRO A 121 7.29 -16.30 2.11
CA PRO A 121 8.10 -15.20 2.63
C PRO A 121 9.32 -15.75 3.38
N ARG A 122 10.51 -15.20 3.12
CA ARG A 122 11.78 -15.69 3.69
C ARG A 122 12.35 -14.74 4.73
N ARG A 123 12.63 -13.48 4.35
CA ARG A 123 13.23 -12.46 5.21
C ARG A 123 13.10 -11.06 4.59
N PHE A 124 13.16 -10.03 5.43
CA PHE A 124 13.36 -8.66 4.95
C PHE A 124 14.82 -8.47 4.51
N THR A 125 15.02 -7.91 3.32
CA THR A 125 16.36 -7.58 2.80
C THR A 125 16.70 -6.10 2.94
N ALA A 126 15.69 -5.27 3.18
CA ALA A 126 15.81 -3.84 3.48
C ALA A 126 14.59 -3.40 4.29
N ILE A 127 14.80 -2.51 5.27
CA ILE A 127 13.73 -1.91 6.09
C ILE A 127 13.99 -0.41 6.25
N ILE A 128 12.92 0.37 6.29
CA ILE A 128 12.92 1.78 6.72
C ILE A 128 11.84 1.91 7.78
N ASN A 129 12.23 2.31 8.99
CA ASN A 129 11.27 2.55 10.07
C ASN A 129 10.44 3.79 9.77
N TYR A 130 9.14 3.72 10.07
CA TYR A 130 8.21 4.82 9.78
C TYR A 130 8.46 6.05 10.66
N ASP A 131 8.97 5.85 11.88
CA ASP A 131 9.36 6.91 12.82
C ASP A 131 10.61 7.67 12.38
N GLY A 132 11.48 7.04 11.59
CA GLY A 132 12.76 7.58 11.13
C GLY A 132 12.75 8.17 9.72
N THR A 133 11.58 8.34 9.08
CA THR A 133 11.47 8.80 7.69
C THR A 133 10.38 9.85 7.48
N SER A 134 10.62 10.76 6.54
CA SER A 134 9.63 11.70 6.02
C SER A 134 9.01 11.25 4.67
N LEU A 135 9.58 10.20 4.07
CA LEU A 135 9.16 9.65 2.78
C LEU A 135 8.60 8.24 2.95
N ASP A 136 7.57 7.91 2.17
CA ASP A 136 6.97 6.58 2.19
C ASP A 136 8.03 5.51 1.79
N PRO A 137 8.32 4.52 2.66
CA PRO A 137 9.28 3.46 2.36
C PRO A 137 8.98 2.70 1.06
N SER A 138 7.70 2.41 0.79
CA SER A 138 7.29 1.68 -0.42
C SER A 138 7.62 2.47 -1.67
N GLU A 139 7.35 3.76 -1.65
CA GLU A 139 7.70 4.66 -2.76
C GLU A 139 9.22 4.69 -3.01
N GLN A 140 10.01 4.77 -1.94
CA GLN A 140 11.48 4.77 -2.03
C GLN A 140 12.00 3.47 -2.68
N TYR A 141 11.50 2.31 -2.26
CA TYR A 141 11.92 1.02 -2.81
C TYR A 141 11.46 0.79 -4.26
N ILE A 142 10.27 1.27 -4.63
CA ILE A 142 9.79 1.23 -6.01
C ILE A 142 10.70 2.08 -6.90
N ARG A 143 11.02 3.31 -6.49
CA ARG A 143 11.91 4.21 -7.23
C ARG A 143 13.32 3.63 -7.38
N ALA A 144 13.81 2.94 -6.35
CA ALA A 144 15.09 2.24 -6.37
C ALA A 144 15.07 0.91 -7.14
N LYS A 145 13.93 0.52 -7.75
CA LYS A 145 13.75 -0.75 -8.49
C LYS A 145 14.15 -1.98 -7.67
N MET A 146 13.85 -1.98 -6.37
CA MET A 146 14.24 -3.07 -5.45
C MET A 146 13.26 -4.24 -5.40
N THR A 147 12.20 -4.21 -6.21
CA THR A 147 11.11 -5.19 -6.20
C THR A 147 10.95 -5.86 -7.56
N SER A 148 10.45 -7.09 -7.54
CA SER A 148 10.16 -7.91 -8.72
C SER A 148 8.80 -8.62 -8.61
N ALA A 149 7.76 -7.89 -8.19
CA ALA A 149 6.43 -8.48 -7.90
C ALA A 149 5.85 -9.33 -9.04
N GLY A 150 6.04 -8.92 -10.30
CA GLY A 150 5.61 -9.73 -11.45
C GLY A 150 6.40 -11.04 -11.62
N GLU A 151 7.69 -11.04 -11.27
CA GLU A 151 8.52 -12.27 -11.27
C GLU A 151 8.08 -13.21 -10.14
N VAL A 152 7.80 -12.64 -8.96
CA VAL A 152 7.27 -13.40 -7.82
C VAL A 152 5.93 -14.04 -8.18
N ALA A 153 5.03 -13.31 -8.84
CA ALA A 153 3.75 -13.83 -9.29
C ALA A 153 3.89 -15.02 -10.24
N ARG A 154 4.88 -14.99 -11.14
CA ARG A 154 5.09 -16.04 -12.16
C ARG A 154 5.89 -17.24 -11.67
N THR A 155 6.85 -17.02 -10.78
CA THR A 155 7.87 -18.02 -10.44
C THR A 155 7.88 -18.42 -8.96
N GLY A 156 7.17 -17.68 -8.11
CA GLY A 156 7.26 -17.82 -6.66
C GLY A 156 8.56 -17.29 -6.05
N ASN A 157 9.44 -16.65 -6.84
CA ASN A 157 10.75 -16.20 -6.40
C ASN A 157 10.96 -14.73 -6.74
N GLY A 158 11.61 -13.99 -5.84
CA GLY A 158 11.95 -12.58 -6.06
C GLY A 158 11.72 -11.73 -4.82
N LYS A 159 11.36 -10.46 -5.01
CA LYS A 159 11.19 -9.49 -3.92
C LYS A 159 9.90 -8.69 -4.06
N ILE A 160 9.18 -8.51 -2.96
CA ILE A 160 7.97 -7.68 -2.89
C ILE A 160 8.11 -6.62 -1.79
N LEU A 161 7.20 -5.65 -1.80
CA LEU A 161 7.02 -4.76 -0.65
C LEU A 161 6.21 -5.47 0.43
N ALA A 162 6.57 -5.24 1.69
CA ALA A 162 5.79 -5.66 2.84
C ALA A 162 5.95 -4.67 3.99
N ASN A 163 4.92 -4.63 4.84
CA ASN A 163 4.87 -3.76 6.02
C ASN A 163 4.85 -4.63 7.27
N PHE A 164 5.62 -4.25 8.28
CA PHE A 164 5.63 -4.93 9.57
C PHE A 164 4.87 -4.12 10.62
N ARG A 165 4.04 -4.81 11.38
CA ARG A 165 3.15 -4.22 12.38
C ARG A 165 3.15 -5.05 13.64
N GLU A 166 2.98 -4.37 14.76
CA GLU A 166 2.82 -4.97 16.07
C GLU A 166 1.42 -4.69 16.60
N MET A 167 0.88 -5.65 17.33
CA MET A 167 -0.41 -5.53 18.01
C MET A 167 -0.33 -6.25 19.36
N PRO A 168 -1.16 -5.88 20.35
CA PRO A 168 -1.18 -6.57 21.63
C PRO A 168 -1.42 -8.08 21.46
N ALA A 169 -0.62 -8.90 22.13
CA ALA A 169 -0.76 -10.36 22.08
C ALA A 169 -2.17 -10.88 22.43
N PRO A 170 -2.92 -10.27 23.39
CA PRO A 170 -4.30 -10.68 23.67
C PRO A 170 -5.28 -10.50 22.51
N SER A 171 -4.95 -9.67 21.51
CA SER A 171 -5.83 -9.38 20.36
C SER A 171 -5.76 -10.44 19.24
N ARG A 172 -5.05 -11.55 19.47
CA ARG A 172 -4.82 -12.58 18.44
C ARG A 172 -6.03 -13.46 18.15
N SER A 173 -6.96 -13.61 19.09
CA SER A 173 -8.09 -14.56 19.03
C SER A 173 -9.44 -13.86 18.93
#